data_AF-A0A920NT85-F1
#
_entry.id   AF-A0A920NT85-F1
#
_cell.length_a   1.000
_cell.length_b   1.000
_cell.length_c   1.000
_cell.angle_alpha   90.00
_cell.angle_beta   90.00
_cell.angle_gamma   90.00
#
_symmetry.space_group_name_H-M   'P 1'
#
loop_
_entity.id
_entity.type
_entity.pdbx_description
1 polymer ?
#
loop_
_entity_poly.entity_id
_entity_poly.type
_entity_poly.pdbx_seq_one_letter_code
_entity_poly.pdbx_strand_id
1 'polypeptide(L)' 'MYCRLGNGYDAVMFAQKGFEVTAVDFAPSAVIALEKMSNQEKVNVQILHPIFLT' A
#
# COMPACT_ATOMS: atom_id res chain seq x y z
N MET A 1 7.86 -7.62 -2.35
CA MET A 1 6.94 -8.41 -1.50
C MET A 1 5.51 -8.03 -1.85
N TYR A 2 4.61 -9.01 -1.97
CA TYR A 2 3.19 -8.78 -2.31
C TYR A 2 2.33 -8.81 -1.05
N CYS A 3 1.65 -7.71 -0.74
CA CYS A 3 0.87 -7.58 0.50
C CYS A 3 -0.60 -7.28 0.18
N ARG A 4 -1.52 -8.04 0.79
CA ARG A 4 -2.93 -7.65 0.86
C ARG A 4 -3.05 -6.49 1.84
N LEU A 5 -3.76 -5.47 1.41
CA LEU A 5 -3.66 -4.13 1.96
C LEU A 5 -4.25 -4.00 3.36
N GLY A 6 -5.28 -4.77 3.73
CA GLY A 6 -5.76 -4.85 5.12
C GLY A 6 -5.89 -3.45 5.78
N ASN A 7 -5.22 -3.24 6.92
CA ASN A 7 -5.09 -1.92 7.55
C ASN A 7 -3.84 -1.12 7.11
N GLY A 8 -3.08 -1.59 6.13
CA GLY A 8 -1.93 -0.91 5.51
C GLY A 8 -0.61 -0.95 6.30
N TYR A 9 -0.66 -1.19 7.61
CA TYR A 9 0.52 -1.14 8.49
C TYR A 9 1.65 -2.08 8.08
N ASP A 10 1.34 -3.32 7.67
CA ASP A 10 2.38 -4.28 7.30
C ASP A 10 3.16 -3.82 6.07
N ALA A 11 2.47 -3.29 5.06
CA ALA A 11 3.10 -2.79 3.84
C ALA A 11 4.09 -1.65 4.14
N VAL A 12 3.70 -0.73 5.04
CA VAL A 12 4.55 0.37 5.50
C VAL A 12 5.74 -0.16 6.31
N MET A 13 5.51 -1.07 7.25
CA MET A 13 6.58 -1.65 8.08
C MET A 13 7.62 -2.36 7.20
N PHE A 14 7.20 -3.13 6.19
CA PHE A 14 8.15 -3.78 5.27
C PHE A 14 8.91 -2.75 4.44
N ALA A 15 8.26 -1.70 3.95
CA ALA A 15 8.94 -0.64 3.21
C ALA A 15 9.96 0.12 4.08
N GLN A 16 9.64 0.39 5.35
CA GLN A 16 10.57 0.99 6.32
C GLN A 16 11.82 0.12 6.55
N LYS A 17 11.69 -1.21 6.42
CA LYS A 17 12.82 -2.15 6.50
C LYS A 17 13.64 -2.24 5.21
N GLY A 18 13.32 -1.43 4.20
CA GLY A 18 14.05 -1.37 2.93
C GLY A 18 13.61 -2.43 1.91
N PHE A 19 12.50 -3.12 2.15
CA PHE A 19 11.94 -4.03 1.14
C PHE A 19 11.20 -3.25 0.06
N GLU A 20 11.31 -3.70 -1.18
CA GLU A 20 10.41 -3.27 -2.25
C GLU A 20 9.03 -3.91 -2.03
N VAL A 21 8.00 -3.09 -1.84
CA VAL A 21 6.65 -3.53 -1.51
C VAL A 21 5.67 -3.14 -2.59
N THR A 22 4.89 -4.12 -3.05
CA THR A 22 3.71 -3.91 -3.89
C THR A 22 2.48 -4.35 -3.12
N ALA A 23 1.56 -3.42 -2.88
CA ALA A 23 0.35 -3.61 -2.08
C ALA A 23 -0.89 -3.58 -2.98
N VAL A 24 -1.83 -4.51 -2.77
CA VAL A 24 -3.01 -4.66 -3.65
C VAL A 24 -4.30 -4.81 -2.85
N ASP A 25 -5.27 -3.93 -3.13
CA ASP A 25 -6.64 -3.98 -2.61
C ASP A 25 -7.66 -3.59 -3.68
N PHE A 26 -8.88 -4.05 -3.49
CA PHE A 26 -10.03 -3.64 -4.31
C PHE A 26 -10.82 -2.50 -3.65
N ALA A 27 -10.65 -2.28 -2.34
CA ALA A 27 -11.36 -1.22 -1.63
C ALA A 27 -10.65 0.13 -1.83
N PRO A 28 -11.32 1.15 -2.41
CA PRO A 28 -10.73 2.48 -2.57
C PRO A 28 -10.30 3.09 -1.23
N SER A 29 -11.05 2.82 -0.16
CA SER A 29 -10.72 3.29 1.19
C SER A 29 -9.39 2.73 1.71
N ALA A 30 -9.07 1.47 1.41
CA ALA A 30 -7.81 0.85 1.83
C ALA A 30 -6.62 1.43 1.04
N VAL A 31 -6.81 1.68 -0.27
CA VAL A 31 -5.81 2.35 -1.11
C VAL A 31 -5.51 3.75 -0.59
N ILE A 32 -6.54 4.57 -0.38
CA ILE A 32 -6.38 5.95 0.15
C ILE A 32 -5.72 5.96 1.53
N ALA A 33 -6.10 5.01 2.40
CA ALA A 33 -5.51 4.90 3.73
C ALA A 33 -4.01 4.58 3.66
N LEU A 34 -3.61 3.62 2.81
CA LEU A 34 -2.19 3.29 2.63
C LEU A 34 -1.42 4.43 1.98
N GLU A 35 -1.95 5.09 0.95
CA GLU A 35 -1.30 6.26 0.33
C GLU A 35 -1.02 7.35 1.37
N LYS A 36 -1.99 7.62 2.25
CA LYS A 36 -1.82 8.58 3.33
C LYS A 36 -0.72 8.14 4.29
N MET A 37 -0.74 6.89 4.75
CA MET A 37 0.28 6.37 5.68
C MET A 37 1.67 6.32 5.06
N SER A 38 1.81 5.87 3.82
CA SER A 38 3.11 5.81 3.13
C SER A 38 3.71 7.19 2.95
N ASN A 39 2.87 8.20 2.65
CA ASN A 39 3.30 9.59 2.57
C ASN A 39 3.72 10.17 3.92
N GLN A 40 2.95 9.88 4.99
CA GLN A 40 3.28 10.32 6.35
C GLN A 40 4.61 9.72 6.84
N GLU A 41 4.81 8.43 6.59
CA GLU A 41 6.00 7.67 7.01
C GLU A 41 7.18 7.79 6.02
N LYS A 42 6.99 8.53 4.91
CA LYS A 42 7.99 8.78 3.86
C LYS A 42 8.61 7.50 3.30
N VAL A 43 7.79 6.49 3.07
CA VAL A 43 8.21 5.23 2.46
C VAL A 43 7.61 5.03 1.08
N ASN A 44 8.36 4.36 0.22
CA ASN A 44 7.89 4.01 -1.11
C ASN A 44 7.16 2.66 -1.06
N VAL A 45 5.86 2.68 -1.36
CA VAL A 45 5.04 1.47 -1.54
C VAL A 45 4.34 1.60 -2.89
N GLN A 46 4.51 0.61 -3.76
CA GLN A 46 3.76 0.56 -5.01
C GLN A 46 2.36 0.03 -4.70
N ILE A 47 1.32 0.76 -5.11
CA ILE A 47 -0.07 0.36 -4.84
C ILE A 47 -0.73 0.01 -6.16
N LEU A 48 -1.20 -1.22 -6.30
CA LEU A 48 -2.03 -1.62 -7.44
C LEU A 48 -3.48 -1.66 -6.98
N HIS A 49 -4.32 -0.88 -7.65
CA HIS A 49 -5.76 -0.88 -7.50
C HIS A 49 -6.36 -1.58 -8.72
N PRO A 50 -6.76 -2.87 -8.65
CA PRO A 50 -7.13 -3.65 -9.84
C PRO A 50 -8.51 -3.31 -10.44
N ILE A 51 -9.10 -2.16 -10.12
CA ILE A 51 -10.40 -1.74 -10.68
C ILE A 51 -10.18 -0.42 -11.43
N PHE A 52 -9.77 -0.54 -12.69
CA PHE A 52 -10.00 0.46 -13.73
C PHE A 52 -10.47 -0.28 -14.98
N LEU A 53 -11.77 -0.61 -14.99
CA LEU A 53 -12.56 -0.80 -16.21
C LEU A 53 -13.59 0.33 -16.23
N THR A 54 -13.13 1.53 -16.58
CA THR A 54 -13.95 2.65 -17.05
C THR A 54 -13.15 3.44 -18.05
#